data_AF-A0A8T6RYQ9-F1
#
_entry.id   AF-A0A8T6RYQ9-F1
#
_cell.length_a   1.000
_cell.length_b   1.000
_cell.length_c   1.000
_cell.angle_alpha   90.00
_cell.angle_beta   90.00
_cell.angle_gamma   90.00
#
_symmetry.space_group_name_H-M   'P 1'
#
loop_
_entity.id
_entity.type
_entity.pdbx_description
1 polymer ?
#
loop_
_entity_poly.entity_id
_entity_poly.type
_entity_poly.pdbx_seq_one_letter_code
_entity_poly.pdbx_strand_id
1 'polypeptide(L)'
;MFVLGIFRNLIVAYAITSFILGIVFVWRFKGEGIVPIREITRTMGQVALVVALFFTLLFVADLSGTLETGLYDSMDDNVPEMTTARGLATAIGFFALTFGGTLLAMFAVLVGGFGIIGMIYVFLVGGTPKLIEKLEGITRREDTESKLIMWFFGIPEALDTDLVLVDEPAPETRFPWDRFRAAVLWQVAFGIILAIYVSLNPWLLREFSMGELFRFMSSAFVVLPILVLPWFIHMRLSARYKGVSKDFYFYKAFKDRFTGLIIASGTLLIFLKFAYETSSIEEILAAFSSYIFIMVLCIIAFTFIYFNFFE
;
A
#
# COMPACT_ATOMS: atom_id res chain seq x y z
N MET A 1 -15.78 -10.38 -17.43
CA MET A 1 -16.38 -10.71 -16.11
C MET A 1 -15.64 -11.78 -15.31
N PHE A 2 -15.33 -12.96 -15.87
CA PHE A 2 -14.78 -14.09 -15.09
C PHE A 2 -13.40 -13.82 -14.42
N VAL A 3 -12.46 -13.21 -15.15
CA VAL A 3 -11.10 -12.91 -14.65
C VAL A 3 -11.11 -11.88 -13.51
N LEU A 4 -11.99 -10.86 -13.60
CA LEU A 4 -12.15 -9.85 -12.54
C LEU A 4 -12.82 -10.41 -11.29
N GLY A 5 -13.75 -11.36 -11.44
CA GLY A 5 -14.35 -12.07 -10.31
C GLY A 5 -13.31 -12.88 -9.52
N ILE A 6 -12.42 -13.57 -10.22
CA ILE A 6 -11.29 -14.30 -9.61
C ILE A 6 -10.36 -13.33 -8.91
N PHE A 7 -9.97 -12.22 -9.57
CA PHE A 7 -9.06 -11.24 -8.99
C PHE A 7 -9.65 -10.58 -7.73
N ARG A 8 -10.94 -10.24 -7.74
CA ARG A 8 -11.65 -9.71 -6.57
C ARG A 8 -11.64 -10.71 -5.40
N ASN A 9 -11.96 -11.96 -5.65
CA ASN A 9 -11.97 -12.99 -4.61
C ASN A 9 -10.56 -13.23 -4.05
N LEU A 10 -9.54 -13.17 -4.90
CA LEU A 10 -8.14 -13.31 -4.49
C LEU A 10 -7.68 -12.12 -3.65
N ILE A 11 -8.04 -10.89 -4.01
CA ILE A 11 -7.78 -9.70 -3.19
C ILE A 11 -8.46 -9.81 -1.83
N VAL A 12 -9.74 -10.22 -1.80
CA VAL A 12 -10.49 -10.35 -0.54
C VAL A 12 -9.86 -11.44 0.34
N ALA A 13 -9.56 -12.60 -0.22
CA ALA A 13 -8.89 -13.68 0.49
C ALA A 13 -7.53 -13.22 1.03
N TYR A 14 -6.77 -12.48 0.22
CA TYR A 14 -5.50 -11.90 0.62
C TYR A 14 -5.67 -10.89 1.77
N ALA A 15 -6.65 -9.99 1.69
CA ALA A 15 -6.92 -8.99 2.72
C ALA A 15 -7.34 -9.64 4.05
N ILE A 16 -8.16 -10.68 4.00
CA ILE A 16 -8.56 -11.44 5.19
C ILE A 16 -7.35 -12.17 5.78
N THR A 17 -6.55 -12.84 4.94
CA THR A 17 -5.37 -13.59 5.37
C THR A 17 -4.32 -12.65 5.97
N SER A 18 -4.07 -11.51 5.34
CA SER A 18 -3.17 -10.49 5.87
C SER A 18 -3.70 -9.93 7.19
N PHE A 19 -4.99 -9.65 7.30
CA PHE A 19 -5.56 -9.17 8.56
C PHE A 19 -5.39 -10.18 9.71
N ILE A 20 -5.68 -11.46 9.47
CA ILE A 20 -5.48 -12.53 10.46
C ILE A 20 -4.01 -12.64 10.87
N LEU A 21 -3.10 -12.67 9.89
CA LEU A 21 -1.65 -12.69 10.16
C LEU A 21 -1.20 -11.44 10.90
N GLY A 22 -1.79 -10.29 10.59
CA GLY A 22 -1.53 -9.01 11.25
C GLY A 22 -1.82 -9.07 12.74
N ILE A 23 -2.95 -9.70 13.13
CA ILE A 23 -3.27 -9.93 14.54
C ILE A 23 -2.18 -10.79 15.19
N VAL A 24 -1.77 -11.88 14.53
CA VAL A 24 -0.71 -12.78 15.04
C VAL A 24 0.61 -12.04 15.22
N PHE A 25 1.04 -11.24 14.24
CA PHE A 25 2.29 -10.46 14.32
C PHE A 25 2.23 -9.39 15.40
N VAL A 26 1.13 -8.63 15.49
CA VAL A 26 0.96 -7.63 16.55
C VAL A 26 1.04 -8.27 17.93
N TRP A 27 0.40 -9.44 18.11
CA TRP A 27 0.47 -10.19 19.37
C TRP A 27 1.87 -10.72 19.67
N ARG A 28 2.57 -11.25 18.66
CA ARG A 28 3.95 -11.72 18.80
C ARG A 28 4.88 -10.58 19.23
N PHE A 29 4.88 -9.47 18.50
CA PHE A 29 5.75 -8.33 18.80
C PHE A 29 5.38 -7.62 20.11
N LYS A 30 4.12 -7.71 20.55
CA LYS A 30 3.71 -7.31 21.90
C LYS A 30 4.38 -8.19 22.96
N GLY A 31 4.39 -9.51 22.76
CA GLY A 31 5.03 -10.46 23.67
C GLY A 31 6.55 -10.25 23.76
N GLU A 32 7.17 -9.85 22.65
CA GLU A 32 8.60 -9.52 22.57
C GLU A 32 8.94 -8.12 23.12
N GLY A 33 7.93 -7.31 23.51
CA GLY A 33 8.12 -5.97 24.06
C GLY A 33 8.50 -4.90 23.02
N ILE A 34 8.48 -5.25 21.73
CA ILE A 34 8.92 -4.38 20.63
C ILE A 34 7.84 -3.35 20.27
N VAL A 35 6.55 -3.71 20.40
CA VAL A 35 5.42 -2.82 20.08
C VAL A 35 4.85 -2.20 21.35
N PRO A 36 5.00 -0.87 21.58
CA PRO A 36 4.35 -0.19 22.70
C PRO A 36 2.87 0.06 22.40
N ILE A 37 2.05 -1.00 22.43
CA ILE A 37 0.61 -0.93 22.09
C ILE A 37 -0.12 0.17 22.87
N ARG A 38 0.25 0.38 24.13
CA ARG A 38 -0.37 1.41 24.97
C ARG A 38 -0.12 2.82 24.43
N GLU A 39 1.08 3.10 23.93
CA GLU A 39 1.41 4.40 23.35
C GLU A 39 0.75 4.56 21.98
N ILE A 40 0.79 3.52 21.14
CA ILE A 40 0.16 3.53 19.82
C ILE A 40 -1.35 3.77 19.94
N THR A 41 -2.04 3.02 20.81
CA THR A 41 -3.49 3.19 21.03
C THR A 41 -3.82 4.55 21.63
N ARG A 42 -2.97 5.10 22.51
CA ARG A 42 -3.12 6.47 23.02
C ARG A 42 -3.03 7.50 21.90
N THR A 43 -2.02 7.39 21.05
CA THR A 43 -1.82 8.30 19.91
C THR A 43 -2.96 8.19 18.91
N MET A 44 -3.41 6.97 18.57
CA MET A 44 -4.57 6.76 17.71
C MET A 44 -5.84 7.41 18.30
N GLY A 45 -6.06 7.26 19.61
CA GLY A 45 -7.15 7.91 20.34
C GLY A 45 -7.08 9.43 20.24
N GLN A 46 -5.89 10.02 20.41
CA GLN A 46 -5.68 11.46 20.28
C GLN A 46 -5.96 11.96 18.85
N VAL A 47 -5.46 11.27 17.83
CA VAL A 47 -5.72 11.69 16.43
C VAL A 47 -7.20 11.52 16.09
N ALA A 48 -7.82 10.40 16.45
CA ALA A 48 -9.24 10.20 16.22
C ALA A 48 -10.10 11.25 16.91
N LEU A 49 -9.72 11.67 18.12
CA LEU A 49 -10.38 12.76 18.85
C LEU A 49 -10.29 14.08 18.09
N VAL A 50 -9.09 14.45 17.63
CA VAL A 50 -8.87 15.70 16.86
C VAL A 50 -9.68 15.69 15.56
N VAL A 51 -9.64 14.58 14.82
CA VAL A 51 -10.39 14.40 13.57
C VAL A 51 -11.90 14.50 13.82
N ALA A 52 -12.41 13.80 14.82
CA ALA A 52 -13.82 13.83 15.17
C ALA A 52 -14.27 15.22 15.60
N LEU A 53 -13.49 15.92 16.43
CA LEU A 53 -13.78 17.30 16.83
C LEU A 53 -13.82 18.23 15.62
N PHE A 54 -12.81 18.16 14.75
CA PHE A 54 -12.73 18.99 13.55
C PHE A 54 -13.95 18.83 12.64
N PHE A 55 -14.29 17.59 12.27
CA PHE A 55 -15.43 17.33 11.41
C PHE A 55 -16.77 17.65 12.09
N THR A 56 -16.88 17.43 13.40
CA THR A 56 -18.11 17.79 14.14
C THR A 56 -18.29 19.31 14.17
N LEU A 57 -17.21 20.07 14.36
CA LEU A 57 -17.27 21.54 14.30
C LEU A 57 -17.68 22.04 12.91
N LEU A 58 -17.12 21.46 11.85
CA LEU A 58 -17.54 21.78 10.47
C LEU A 58 -19.00 21.43 10.23
N PHE A 59 -19.44 20.25 10.68
CA PHE A 59 -20.82 19.81 10.56
C PHE A 59 -21.78 20.74 11.30
N VAL A 60 -21.46 21.12 12.53
CA VAL A 60 -22.28 22.06 13.33
C VAL A 60 -22.30 23.44 12.68
N ALA A 61 -21.17 23.92 12.15
CA ALA A 61 -21.10 25.21 11.44
C ALA A 61 -21.99 25.23 10.18
N ASP A 62 -21.96 24.14 9.40
CA ASP A 62 -22.82 23.96 8.22
C ASP A 62 -24.31 23.91 8.61
N LEU A 63 -24.62 23.22 9.70
CA LEU A 63 -25.97 23.15 10.26
C LEU A 63 -26.48 24.52 10.74
N SER A 64 -25.63 25.32 11.38
CA SER A 64 -26.00 26.68 11.77
C SER A 64 -26.20 27.61 10.57
N GLY A 65 -25.34 27.52 9.55
CA GLY A 65 -25.47 28.34 8.34
C GLY A 65 -26.71 28.00 7.51
N THR A 66 -27.10 26.73 7.48
CA THR A 66 -28.32 26.27 6.80
C THR A 66 -29.60 26.67 7.55
N LEU A 67 -29.57 26.72 8.89
CA LEU A 67 -30.67 27.24 9.70
C LEU A 67 -30.85 28.77 9.58
N GLU A 68 -29.75 29.53 9.47
CA GLU A 68 -29.80 30.99 9.31
C GLU A 68 -30.22 31.45 7.91
N THR A 69 -29.94 30.64 6.88
CA THR A 69 -30.26 30.98 5.48
C THR A 69 -31.67 30.58 5.05
N GLY A 70 -32.44 29.89 5.90
CA GLY A 70 -33.82 29.47 5.60
C GLY A 70 -33.93 28.43 4.46
N LEU A 71 -32.82 27.82 4.03
CA LEU A 71 -32.83 26.85 2.93
C LEU A 71 -33.50 25.50 3.30
N TYR A 72 -33.68 25.25 4.59
CA TYR A 72 -34.40 24.11 5.16
C TYR A 72 -35.75 24.51 5.77
N ASP A 73 -36.35 25.62 5.34
CA ASP A 73 -37.75 25.89 5.66
C ASP A 73 -38.59 24.87 4.88
N SER A 74 -38.84 23.72 5.51
CA SER A 74 -39.65 22.68 4.94
C SER A 74 -41.05 23.24 4.71
N MET A 75 -41.48 23.32 3.44
CA MET A 75 -42.87 23.65 3.05
C MET A 75 -43.93 22.67 3.61
N ASP A 76 -43.54 21.72 4.44
CA ASP A 76 -44.38 20.70 5.05
C ASP A 76 -44.39 20.91 6.57
N ASP A 77 -45.53 21.40 7.10
CA ASP A 77 -45.78 21.67 8.53
C ASP A 77 -45.62 20.41 9.43
N ASN A 78 -45.39 19.24 8.84
CA ASN A 78 -45.18 17.97 9.54
C ASN A 78 -43.70 17.63 9.79
N VAL A 79 -42.74 18.41 9.31
CA VAL A 79 -41.33 18.19 9.65
C VAL A 79 -41.06 18.77 11.03
N PRO A 80 -40.79 17.94 12.05
CA PRO A 80 -40.74 18.45 13.40
C PRO A 80 -39.50 19.32 13.58
N GLU A 81 -39.71 20.59 13.94
CA GLU A 81 -38.67 21.61 14.11
C GLU A 81 -37.43 21.06 14.82
N MET A 82 -36.26 21.46 14.32
CA MET A 82 -34.98 21.04 14.86
C MET A 82 -34.71 21.78 16.17
N THR A 83 -35.30 21.28 17.27
CA THR A 83 -35.05 21.80 18.61
C THR A 83 -33.56 21.75 18.96
N THR A 84 -33.10 22.67 19.82
CA THR A 84 -31.71 22.72 20.32
C THR A 84 -31.23 21.38 20.89
N ALA A 85 -32.13 20.65 21.57
CA ALA A 85 -31.85 19.31 22.09
C ALA A 85 -31.60 18.28 21.00
N ARG A 86 -32.35 18.34 19.89
CA ARG A 86 -32.14 17.47 18.73
C ARG A 86 -30.83 17.80 18.01
N GLY A 87 -30.54 19.07 17.77
CA GLY A 87 -29.28 19.50 17.15
C GLY A 87 -28.05 19.02 17.93
N LEU A 88 -28.09 19.13 19.27
CA LEU A 88 -27.04 18.61 20.13
C LEU A 88 -26.92 17.08 20.06
N ALA A 89 -28.05 16.36 20.04
CA ALA A 89 -28.03 14.90 19.88
C ALA A 89 -27.46 14.46 18.52
N THR A 90 -27.79 15.16 17.42
CA THR A 90 -27.22 14.87 16.10
C THR A 90 -25.72 15.13 16.04
N ALA A 91 -25.25 16.22 16.66
CA ALA A 91 -23.83 16.54 16.74
C ALA A 91 -23.05 15.50 17.56
N ILE A 92 -23.59 15.05 18.70
CA ILE A 92 -22.99 13.98 19.51
C ILE A 92 -22.96 12.66 18.75
N GLY A 93 -24.05 12.31 18.05
CA GLY A 93 -24.13 11.12 17.22
C GLY A 93 -23.09 11.14 16.09
N PHE A 94 -22.98 12.27 15.39
CA PHE A 94 -21.98 12.48 14.34
C PHE A 94 -20.56 12.36 14.90
N PHE A 95 -20.26 13.03 16.01
CA PHE A 95 -18.97 12.94 16.69
C PHE A 95 -18.61 11.48 17.03
N ALA A 96 -19.54 10.73 17.64
CA ALA A 96 -19.31 9.35 18.03
C ALA A 96 -19.03 8.46 16.81
N LEU A 97 -19.78 8.66 15.71
CA LEU A 97 -19.58 7.94 14.45
C LEU A 97 -18.23 8.28 13.81
N THR A 98 -17.84 9.56 13.74
CA THR A 98 -16.55 9.96 13.18
C THR A 98 -15.39 9.47 14.03
N PHE A 99 -15.50 9.56 15.36
CA PHE A 99 -14.48 9.07 16.29
C PHE A 99 -14.30 7.55 16.18
N GLY A 100 -15.40 6.80 16.29
CA GLY A 100 -15.39 5.34 16.18
C GLY A 100 -14.94 4.85 14.81
N GLY A 101 -15.41 5.49 13.74
CA GLY A 101 -15.02 5.18 12.36
C GLY A 101 -13.54 5.43 12.10
N THR A 102 -13.00 6.56 12.59
CA THR A 102 -11.56 6.89 12.46
C THR A 102 -10.70 5.89 13.22
N LEU A 103 -11.07 5.54 14.46
CA LEU A 103 -10.36 4.53 15.24
C LEU A 103 -10.35 3.16 14.54
N LEU A 104 -11.50 2.73 14.03
CA LEU A 104 -11.63 1.47 13.32
C LEU A 104 -10.79 1.46 12.04
N ALA A 105 -10.79 2.55 11.27
CA ALA A 105 -9.96 2.70 10.09
C ALA A 105 -8.46 2.64 10.42
N MET A 106 -8.01 3.38 11.44
CA MET A 106 -6.60 3.35 11.88
C MET A 106 -6.20 1.96 12.37
N PHE A 107 -7.06 1.28 13.13
CA PHE A 107 -6.80 -0.07 13.59
C PHE A 107 -6.70 -1.04 12.42
N ALA A 108 -7.57 -0.90 11.43
CA ALA A 108 -7.54 -1.72 10.23
C ALA A 108 -6.25 -1.52 9.42
N VAL A 109 -5.78 -0.27 9.27
CA VAL A 109 -4.50 0.02 8.60
C VAL A 109 -3.32 -0.54 9.40
N LEU A 110 -3.33 -0.43 10.73
CA LEU A 110 -2.25 -0.96 11.55
C LEU A 110 -2.18 -2.49 11.45
N VAL A 111 -3.27 -3.19 11.77
CA VAL A 111 -3.33 -4.65 11.74
C VAL A 111 -3.10 -5.16 10.32
N GLY A 112 -3.78 -4.58 9.33
CA GLY A 112 -3.58 -4.93 7.92
C GLY A 112 -2.15 -4.69 7.46
N GLY A 113 -1.52 -3.59 7.89
CA GLY A 113 -0.13 -3.28 7.60
C GLY A 113 0.84 -4.31 8.19
N PHE A 114 0.74 -4.62 9.47
CA PHE A 114 1.53 -5.70 10.10
C PHE A 114 1.33 -7.04 9.39
N GLY A 115 0.11 -7.31 8.94
CA GLY A 115 -0.24 -8.49 8.16
C GLY A 115 0.47 -8.59 6.83
N ILE A 116 0.32 -7.55 6.00
CA ILE A 116 0.92 -7.46 4.66
C ILE A 116 2.44 -7.55 4.78
N ILE A 117 3.03 -6.72 5.64
CA ILE A 117 4.48 -6.66 5.84
C ILE A 117 5.01 -7.96 6.43
N GLY A 118 4.31 -8.55 7.39
CA GLY A 118 4.69 -9.83 7.97
C GLY A 118 4.61 -10.98 6.97
N MET A 119 3.63 -10.96 6.06
CA MET A 119 3.54 -11.95 4.98
C MET A 119 4.70 -11.80 4.00
N ILE A 120 5.02 -10.57 3.59
CA ILE A 120 6.19 -10.23 2.77
C ILE A 120 7.47 -10.73 3.46
N TYR A 121 7.64 -10.42 4.75
CA TYR A 121 8.80 -10.82 5.53
C TYR A 121 8.92 -12.35 5.62
N VAL A 122 7.86 -13.08 5.97
CA VAL A 122 7.90 -14.55 6.06
C VAL A 122 8.19 -15.18 4.70
N PHE A 123 7.54 -14.69 3.64
CA PHE A 123 7.73 -15.25 2.31
C PHE A 123 9.14 -14.96 1.78
N LEU A 124 9.66 -13.76 2.00
CA LEU A 124 10.97 -13.37 1.50
C LEU A 124 12.08 -13.84 2.41
N VAL A 125 12.07 -13.53 3.70
CA VAL A 125 13.14 -13.98 4.62
C VAL A 125 13.09 -15.50 4.81
N GLY A 126 11.91 -16.10 4.89
CA GLY A 126 11.78 -17.56 4.96
C GLY A 126 12.02 -18.26 3.61
N GLY A 127 11.75 -17.59 2.49
CA GLY A 127 11.95 -18.14 1.14
C GLY A 127 13.35 -17.91 0.58
N THR A 128 14.04 -16.83 0.95
CA THR A 128 15.34 -16.44 0.42
C THR A 128 16.42 -17.51 0.65
N PRO A 129 16.51 -18.18 1.81
CA PRO A 129 17.46 -19.28 2.00
C PRO A 129 17.24 -20.43 1.00
N LYS A 130 15.98 -20.86 0.80
CA LYS A 130 15.63 -21.89 -0.19
C LYS A 130 15.90 -21.43 -1.61
N LEU A 131 15.72 -20.14 -1.87
CA LEU A 131 15.92 -19.55 -3.17
C LEU A 131 17.42 -19.46 -3.48
N ILE A 132 18.26 -19.09 -2.50
CA ILE A 132 19.72 -19.10 -2.61
C ILE A 132 20.24 -20.53 -2.79
N GLU A 133 19.77 -21.50 -2.00
CA GLU A 133 20.11 -22.93 -2.16
C GLU A 133 19.71 -23.45 -3.55
N LYS A 134 18.55 -23.03 -4.07
CA LYS A 134 18.13 -23.37 -5.44
C LYS A 134 18.98 -22.68 -6.51
N LEU A 135 19.49 -21.48 -6.24
CA LEU A 135 20.32 -20.68 -7.15
C LEU A 135 21.76 -21.23 -7.22
N GLU A 136 22.28 -21.78 -6.12
CA GLU A 136 23.55 -22.50 -6.09
C GLU A 136 23.48 -23.75 -7.01
N GLY A 137 24.22 -23.70 -8.13
CA GLY A 137 24.29 -24.79 -9.12
C GLY A 137 23.29 -24.70 -10.28
N ILE A 138 22.58 -23.58 -10.46
CA ILE A 138 21.67 -23.38 -11.60
C ILE A 138 22.37 -23.37 -12.96
N THR A 139 23.63 -22.92 -13.03
CA THR A 139 24.46 -22.93 -14.26
C THR A 139 24.52 -24.28 -14.98
N ARG A 140 24.15 -25.40 -14.32
CA ARG A 140 24.14 -26.74 -14.90
C ARG A 140 22.76 -27.35 -15.18
N ARG A 141 21.64 -26.70 -14.82
CA ARG A 141 20.29 -27.28 -15.02
C ARG A 141 19.51 -26.52 -16.09
N GLU A 142 19.24 -27.18 -17.21
CA GLU A 142 18.37 -26.70 -18.31
C GLU A 142 16.87 -26.63 -17.94
N ASP A 143 16.52 -26.66 -16.66
CA ASP A 143 15.12 -26.70 -16.21
C ASP A 143 14.39 -25.38 -16.52
N THR A 144 13.11 -25.49 -16.88
CA THR A 144 12.23 -24.34 -17.15
C THR A 144 12.04 -23.50 -15.90
N GLU A 145 12.00 -24.13 -14.72
CA GLU A 145 11.92 -23.42 -13.43
C GLU A 145 13.18 -22.56 -13.21
N SER A 146 14.37 -23.11 -13.46
CA SER A 146 15.65 -22.41 -13.34
C SER A 146 15.74 -21.21 -14.29
N LYS A 147 15.31 -21.38 -15.55
CA LYS A 147 15.25 -20.27 -16.52
C LYS A 147 14.28 -19.17 -16.07
N LEU A 148 13.16 -19.53 -15.46
CA LEU A 148 12.18 -18.58 -14.93
C LEU A 148 12.75 -17.81 -13.73
N ILE A 149 13.51 -18.47 -12.85
CA ILE A 149 14.18 -17.84 -11.72
C ILE A 149 15.30 -16.91 -12.20
N MET A 150 16.17 -17.37 -13.11
CA MET A 150 17.23 -16.53 -13.71
C MET A 150 16.64 -15.33 -14.44
N TRP A 151 15.55 -15.53 -15.19
CA TRP A 151 14.77 -14.45 -15.78
C TRP A 151 14.25 -13.52 -14.68
N PHE A 152 13.58 -14.01 -13.65
CA PHE A 152 13.01 -13.15 -12.61
C PHE A 152 14.06 -12.28 -11.89
N PHE A 153 15.23 -12.84 -11.59
CA PHE A 153 16.34 -12.12 -10.94
C PHE A 153 17.28 -11.39 -11.91
N GLY A 154 17.07 -11.51 -13.22
CA GLY A 154 17.91 -10.88 -14.24
C GLY A 154 19.37 -11.33 -14.23
N ILE A 155 19.63 -12.57 -13.83
CA ILE A 155 20.98 -13.14 -13.75
C ILE A 155 21.47 -13.43 -15.17
N PRO A 156 22.61 -12.88 -15.61
CA PRO A 156 23.19 -13.21 -16.90
C PRO A 156 23.60 -14.70 -16.95
N GLU A 157 23.31 -15.38 -18.06
CA GLU A 157 23.68 -16.80 -18.24
C GLU A 157 25.21 -17.04 -18.20
N ALA A 158 26.00 -15.99 -18.43
CA ALA A 158 27.47 -16.04 -18.44
C ALA A 158 28.10 -15.89 -17.04
N LEU A 159 27.31 -15.69 -15.98
CA LEU A 159 27.82 -15.52 -14.62
C LEU A 159 27.93 -16.88 -13.93
N ASP A 160 29.08 -17.15 -13.30
CA ASP A 160 29.29 -18.37 -12.53
C ASP A 160 28.47 -18.30 -11.23
N THR A 161 27.43 -19.14 -11.13
CA THR A 161 26.50 -19.16 -9.99
C THR A 161 26.96 -20.07 -8.85
N ASP A 162 28.16 -20.67 -8.96
CA ASP A 162 28.64 -21.68 -8.02
C ASP A 162 28.94 -21.13 -6.62
N LEU A 163 29.05 -19.79 -6.46
CA LEU A 163 29.27 -19.14 -5.17
C LEU A 163 28.39 -17.89 -5.01
N VAL A 164 27.25 -18.04 -4.33
CA VAL A 164 26.47 -16.89 -3.83
C VAL A 164 27.13 -16.39 -2.54
N LEU A 165 27.55 -15.13 -2.52
CA LEU A 165 28.03 -14.48 -1.30
C LEU A 165 26.87 -13.73 -0.67
N VAL A 166 26.54 -14.08 0.57
CA VAL A 166 25.57 -13.37 1.41
C VAL A 166 26.34 -12.80 2.58
N ASP A 167 26.33 -11.47 2.73
CA ASP A 167 26.90 -10.83 3.90
C ASP A 167 25.82 -10.82 4.98
N GLU A 168 26.11 -11.33 6.18
CA GLU A 168 25.18 -11.20 7.31
C GLU A 168 25.02 -9.71 7.65
N PRO A 169 23.79 -9.16 7.64
CA PRO A 169 23.59 -7.76 7.94
C PRO A 169 23.89 -7.50 9.42
N ALA A 170 24.83 -6.58 9.69
CA ALA A 170 25.08 -6.12 11.04
C ALA A 170 23.80 -5.47 11.64
N PRO A 171 23.48 -5.70 12.92
CA PRO A 171 22.35 -5.06 13.56
C PRO A 171 22.58 -3.54 13.64
N GLU A 172 21.75 -2.77 12.95
CA GLU A 172 21.79 -1.31 13.00
C GLU A 172 21.10 -0.81 14.28
N THR A 173 21.76 0.07 15.03
CA THR A 173 21.21 0.65 16.29
C THR A 173 20.35 1.88 16.06
N ARG A 174 20.24 2.36 14.81
CA ARG A 174 19.53 3.59 14.43
C ARG A 174 18.59 3.32 13.27
N PHE A 175 17.48 4.05 13.25
CA PHE A 175 16.51 3.96 12.18
C PHE A 175 17.12 4.38 10.82
N PRO A 176 17.01 3.54 9.75
CA PRO A 176 17.66 3.80 8.47
C PRO A 176 16.87 4.79 7.60
N TRP A 177 16.93 6.08 7.94
CA TRP A 177 16.18 7.15 7.27
C TRP A 177 16.36 7.21 5.76
N ASP A 178 17.58 6.98 5.25
CA ASP A 178 17.86 7.06 3.82
C ASP A 178 17.15 5.94 3.04
N ARG A 179 17.16 4.71 3.60
CA ARG A 179 16.49 3.54 3.02
C ARG A 179 14.97 3.67 3.12
N PHE A 180 14.47 4.17 4.26
CA PHE A 180 13.07 4.49 4.45
C PHE A 180 12.57 5.49 3.40
N ARG A 181 13.25 6.63 3.23
CA ARG A 181 12.87 7.66 2.24
C ARG A 181 12.91 7.11 0.83
N ALA A 182 13.94 6.35 0.48
CA ALA A 182 14.03 5.71 -0.83
C ALA A 182 12.86 4.75 -1.08
N ALA A 183 12.50 3.91 -0.10
CA ALA A 183 11.40 2.96 -0.21
C ALA A 183 10.04 3.66 -0.37
N VAL A 184 9.81 4.74 0.39
CA VAL A 184 8.61 5.57 0.23
C VAL A 184 8.57 6.19 -1.16
N LEU A 185 9.66 6.80 -1.62
CA LEU A 185 9.72 7.45 -2.94
C LEU A 185 9.45 6.47 -4.08
N TRP A 186 10.03 5.27 -4.03
CA TRP A 186 9.78 4.23 -5.04
C TRP A 186 8.33 3.76 -5.04
N GLN A 187 7.74 3.51 -3.87
CA GLN A 187 6.33 3.13 -3.77
C GLN A 187 5.39 4.23 -4.26
N VAL A 188 5.66 5.49 -3.91
CA VAL A 188 4.88 6.64 -4.38
C VAL A 188 5.01 6.80 -5.89
N ALA A 189 6.22 6.69 -6.44
CA ALA A 189 6.44 6.76 -7.89
C ALA A 189 5.64 5.68 -8.63
N PHE A 190 5.69 4.43 -8.16
CA PHE A 190 4.90 3.36 -8.77
C PHE A 190 3.41 3.52 -8.57
N GLY A 191 2.99 3.99 -7.41
CA GLY A 191 1.59 4.29 -7.14
C GLY A 191 1.04 5.38 -8.05
N ILE A 192 1.81 6.45 -8.29
CA ILE A 192 1.46 7.50 -9.26
C ILE A 192 1.43 6.94 -10.68
N ILE A 193 2.43 6.16 -11.10
CA ILE A 193 2.44 5.55 -12.44
C ILE A 193 1.21 4.65 -12.65
N LEU A 194 0.88 3.83 -11.65
CA LEU A 194 -0.29 2.96 -11.69
C LEU A 194 -1.60 3.77 -11.73
N ALA A 195 -1.67 4.83 -10.95
CA ALA A 195 -2.82 5.72 -10.95
C ALA A 195 -3.00 6.36 -12.32
N ILE A 196 -1.93 6.95 -12.87
CA ILE A 196 -1.91 7.51 -14.23
C ILE A 196 -2.42 6.42 -15.17
N TYR A 197 -1.87 5.21 -15.10
CA TYR A 197 -2.33 4.12 -15.94
C TYR A 197 -3.85 3.88 -15.87
N VAL A 198 -4.41 3.67 -14.67
CA VAL A 198 -5.85 3.38 -14.51
C VAL A 198 -6.70 4.53 -15.04
N SER A 199 -6.32 5.77 -14.73
CA SER A 199 -7.03 6.98 -15.17
C SER A 199 -6.81 7.32 -16.65
N LEU A 200 -5.80 6.73 -17.29
CA LEU A 200 -5.57 6.85 -18.73
C LEU A 200 -6.21 5.70 -19.53
N ASN A 201 -6.75 4.65 -18.90
CA ASN A 201 -7.27 3.49 -19.62
C ASN A 201 -8.76 3.66 -20.02
N PRO A 202 -9.08 3.85 -21.31
CA PRO A 202 -10.44 4.12 -21.77
C PRO A 202 -11.38 2.93 -21.57
N TRP A 203 -10.85 1.70 -21.61
CA TRP A 203 -11.65 0.49 -21.35
C TRP A 203 -12.09 0.44 -19.88
N LEU A 204 -11.19 0.79 -18.95
CA LEU A 204 -11.52 0.85 -17.51
C LEU A 204 -12.54 1.95 -17.20
N LEU A 205 -12.40 3.12 -17.81
CA LEU A 205 -13.32 4.25 -17.61
C LEU A 205 -14.73 3.97 -18.16
N ARG A 206 -14.86 3.13 -19.19
CA ARG A 206 -16.15 2.78 -19.79
C ARG A 206 -16.88 1.68 -19.01
N GLU A 207 -16.14 0.68 -18.54
CA GLU A 207 -16.73 -0.51 -17.94
C GLU A 207 -17.00 -0.35 -16.44
N PHE A 208 -16.21 0.48 -15.75
CA PHE A 208 -16.29 0.64 -14.30
C PHE A 208 -16.72 2.05 -13.90
N SER A 209 -17.59 2.13 -12.90
CA SER A 209 -17.91 3.39 -12.25
C SER A 209 -16.67 3.98 -11.55
N MET A 210 -16.64 5.30 -11.36
CA MET A 210 -15.53 5.94 -10.64
C MET A 210 -15.32 5.37 -9.23
N GLY A 211 -16.39 4.99 -8.53
CA GLY A 211 -16.30 4.34 -7.22
C GLY A 211 -15.61 2.96 -7.27
N GLU A 212 -15.82 2.19 -8.33
CA GLU A 212 -15.16 0.90 -8.53
C GLU A 212 -13.69 1.06 -8.91
N LEU A 213 -13.37 2.04 -9.75
CA LEU A 213 -11.98 2.40 -10.08
C LEU A 213 -11.23 2.88 -8.83
N PHE A 214 -11.87 3.69 -8.00
CA PHE A 214 -11.30 4.12 -6.73
C PHE A 214 -11.04 2.95 -5.78
N ARG A 215 -11.98 1.99 -5.67
CA ARG A 215 -11.78 0.77 -4.88
C ARG A 215 -10.65 -0.09 -5.44
N PHE A 216 -10.56 -0.23 -6.75
CA PHE A 216 -9.50 -0.96 -7.42
C PHE A 216 -8.13 -0.32 -7.17
N MET A 217 -8.02 0.99 -7.40
CA MET A 217 -6.79 1.74 -7.14
C MET A 217 -6.42 1.70 -5.66
N SER A 218 -7.39 1.82 -4.75
CA SER A 218 -7.18 1.62 -3.32
C SER A 218 -6.64 0.21 -3.05
N SER A 219 -7.19 -0.85 -3.62
CA SER A 219 -6.62 -2.19 -3.41
C SER A 219 -5.16 -2.32 -3.87
N ALA A 220 -4.71 -1.49 -4.80
CA ALA A 220 -3.33 -1.51 -5.27
C ALA A 220 -2.31 -0.98 -4.26
N PHE A 221 -2.69 -0.17 -3.26
CA PHE A 221 -1.74 0.26 -2.21
C PHE A 221 -1.21 -0.94 -1.41
N VAL A 222 -1.96 -2.04 -1.36
CA VAL A 222 -1.55 -3.29 -0.70
C VAL A 222 -0.46 -4.01 -1.50
N VAL A 223 -0.48 -3.84 -2.82
CA VAL A 223 0.45 -4.49 -3.75
C VAL A 223 1.78 -3.74 -3.84
N LEU A 224 1.78 -2.41 -3.69
CA LEU A 224 3.00 -1.60 -3.80
C LEU A 224 4.11 -2.00 -2.81
N PRO A 225 3.85 -2.23 -1.51
CA PRO A 225 4.84 -2.76 -0.59
C PRO A 225 5.39 -4.11 -1.01
N ILE A 226 4.53 -5.00 -1.55
CA ILE A 226 4.94 -6.33 -2.05
C ILE A 226 5.89 -6.19 -3.23
N LEU A 227 5.71 -5.16 -4.06
CA LEU A 227 6.60 -4.91 -5.19
C LEU A 227 7.92 -4.31 -4.74
N VAL A 228 7.91 -3.30 -3.86
CA VAL A 228 9.10 -2.48 -3.57
C VAL A 228 9.91 -2.97 -2.38
N LEU A 229 9.27 -3.38 -1.28
CA LEU A 229 9.99 -3.79 -0.07
C LEU A 229 10.91 -5.01 -0.24
N PRO A 230 10.61 -6.02 -1.10
CA PRO A 230 11.58 -7.08 -1.36
C PRO A 230 12.96 -6.56 -1.78
N TRP A 231 13.03 -5.40 -2.42
CA TRP A 231 14.27 -4.84 -2.94
C TRP A 231 15.16 -4.40 -1.80
N PHE A 232 14.55 -3.81 -0.77
CA PHE A 232 15.23 -3.35 0.43
C PHE A 232 15.64 -4.53 1.32
N ILE A 233 14.83 -5.59 1.36
CA ILE A 233 15.20 -6.85 2.03
C ILE A 233 16.43 -7.48 1.36
N HIS A 234 16.44 -7.61 0.04
CA HIS A 234 17.60 -8.14 -0.69
C HIS A 234 18.82 -7.20 -0.64
N MET A 235 18.60 -5.89 -0.60
CA MET A 235 19.68 -4.91 -0.40
C MET A 235 20.33 -5.08 0.97
N ARG A 236 19.54 -5.35 2.03
CA ARG A 236 20.07 -5.64 3.37
C ARG A 236 20.91 -6.91 3.38
N LEU A 237 20.42 -7.98 2.76
CA LEU A 237 21.15 -9.26 2.66
C LEU A 237 22.45 -9.16 1.84
N SER A 238 22.64 -8.07 1.07
CA SER A 238 23.81 -7.83 0.22
C SER A 238 24.21 -9.03 -0.64
N ALA A 239 23.23 -9.86 -1.01
CA ALA A 239 23.48 -11.05 -1.79
C ALA A 239 24.12 -10.63 -3.13
N ARG A 240 25.25 -11.25 -3.45
CA ARG A 240 26.00 -10.97 -4.68
C ARG A 240 26.65 -12.22 -5.26
N TYR A 241 26.78 -12.24 -6.58
CA TYR A 241 27.72 -13.11 -7.26
C TYR A 241 29.01 -12.36 -7.54
N LYS A 242 30.14 -13.04 -7.35
CA LYS A 242 31.45 -12.49 -7.68
C LYS A 242 31.63 -12.49 -9.21
N GLY A 243 31.67 -11.30 -9.79
CA GLY A 243 31.86 -11.16 -11.24
C GLY A 243 33.34 -11.00 -11.61
N VAL A 244 33.67 -11.21 -12.89
CA VAL A 244 35.05 -11.05 -13.40
C VAL A 244 35.50 -9.57 -13.40
N SER A 245 34.56 -8.63 -13.59
CA SER A 245 34.81 -7.19 -13.69
C SER A 245 34.12 -6.37 -12.59
N LYS A 246 32.88 -6.73 -12.25
CA LYS A 246 32.09 -6.13 -11.16
C LYS A 246 31.19 -7.19 -10.55
N ASP A 247 31.00 -7.11 -9.24
CA ASP A 247 30.06 -7.99 -8.54
C ASP A 247 28.63 -7.72 -8.98
N PHE A 248 27.88 -8.79 -9.17
CA PHE A 248 26.47 -8.74 -9.53
C PHE A 248 25.63 -8.79 -8.27
N TYR A 249 24.96 -7.69 -7.97
CA TYR A 249 24.07 -7.59 -6.81
C TYR A 249 22.62 -7.88 -7.20
N PHE A 250 21.99 -8.85 -6.54
CA PHE A 250 20.61 -9.26 -6.84
C PHE A 250 19.62 -8.10 -6.72
N TYR A 251 19.77 -7.24 -5.71
CA TYR A 251 18.87 -6.10 -5.50
C TYR A 251 18.89 -5.12 -6.68
N LYS A 252 20.04 -4.95 -7.35
CA LYS A 252 20.20 -4.02 -8.46
C LYS A 252 19.50 -4.54 -9.71
N ALA A 253 19.73 -5.81 -10.05
CA ALA A 253 19.08 -6.45 -11.19
C ALA A 253 17.56 -6.52 -11.02
N PHE A 254 17.11 -6.82 -9.81
CA PHE A 254 15.69 -6.84 -9.47
C PHE A 254 15.04 -5.46 -9.62
N LYS A 255 15.67 -4.41 -9.07
CA LYS A 255 15.24 -3.01 -9.21
C LYS A 255 15.18 -2.58 -10.68
N ASP A 256 16.23 -2.81 -11.45
CA ASP A 256 16.33 -2.36 -12.83
C ASP A 256 15.27 -3.04 -13.71
N ARG A 257 15.02 -4.34 -13.48
CA ARG A 257 14.02 -5.12 -14.21
C ARG A 257 12.59 -4.65 -13.93
N PHE A 258 12.23 -4.49 -12.66
CA PHE A 258 10.89 -4.02 -12.30
C PHE A 258 10.64 -2.58 -12.77
N THR A 259 11.66 -1.72 -12.66
CA THR A 259 11.59 -0.34 -13.20
C THR A 259 11.33 -0.38 -14.71
N GLY A 260 12.06 -1.22 -15.46
CA GLY A 260 11.87 -1.39 -16.89
C GLY A 260 10.47 -1.91 -17.25
N LEU A 261 9.96 -2.91 -16.52
CA LEU A 261 8.62 -3.47 -16.76
C LEU A 261 7.52 -2.43 -16.52
N ILE A 262 7.68 -1.60 -15.48
CA ILE A 262 6.69 -0.57 -15.14
C ILE A 262 6.74 0.59 -16.13
N ILE A 263 7.93 1.02 -16.57
CA ILE A 263 8.06 2.03 -17.62
C ILE A 263 7.49 1.51 -18.94
N ALA A 264 7.80 0.27 -19.33
CA ALA A 264 7.34 -0.33 -20.57
C ALA A 264 5.80 -0.48 -20.59
N SER A 265 5.22 -1.01 -19.50
CA SER A 265 3.77 -1.10 -19.35
C SER A 265 3.13 0.29 -19.33
N GLY A 266 3.64 1.24 -18.56
CA GLY A 266 3.14 2.61 -18.54
C GLY A 266 3.16 3.28 -19.92
N THR A 267 4.22 3.07 -20.70
CA THR A 267 4.37 3.64 -22.04
C THR A 267 3.35 3.06 -23.03
N LEU A 268 3.18 1.73 -23.06
CA LEU A 268 2.19 1.04 -23.91
C LEU A 268 0.77 1.59 -23.72
N LEU A 269 0.44 1.97 -22.49
CA LEU A 269 -0.91 2.35 -22.09
C LEU A 269 -1.20 3.84 -22.35
N ILE A 270 -0.18 4.69 -22.27
CA ILE A 270 -0.25 6.08 -22.77
C ILE A 270 -0.54 6.08 -24.28
N PHE A 271 0.14 5.23 -25.06
CA PHE A 271 -0.14 5.08 -26.49
C PHE A 271 -1.60 4.63 -26.75
N LEU A 272 -2.12 3.72 -25.94
CA LEU A 272 -3.50 3.26 -26.04
C LEU A 272 -4.53 4.37 -25.76
N LYS A 273 -4.23 5.29 -24.83
CA LYS A 273 -5.08 6.46 -24.56
C LYS A 273 -5.04 7.49 -25.69
N PHE A 274 -3.86 7.83 -26.18
CA PHE A 274 -3.73 8.79 -27.29
C PHE A 274 -4.46 8.31 -28.55
N ALA A 275 -4.64 6.99 -28.71
CA ALA A 275 -5.45 6.42 -29.78
C ALA A 275 -6.98 6.57 -29.57
N TYR A 276 -7.45 7.02 -28.40
CA TYR A 276 -8.85 6.98 -27.99
C TYR A 276 -9.21 8.21 -27.13
N GLU A 277 -9.31 9.39 -27.77
CA GLU A 277 -9.74 10.64 -27.13
C GLU A 277 -11.23 10.58 -26.76
N THR A 278 -11.60 10.54 -25.46
CA THR A 278 -13.01 10.74 -25.02
C THR A 278 -13.16 10.93 -23.50
N SER A 279 -12.37 11.78 -22.83
CA SER A 279 -12.60 12.05 -21.40
C SER A 279 -12.33 13.48 -20.98
N SER A 280 -13.22 14.03 -20.14
CA SER A 280 -13.10 15.34 -19.49
C SER A 280 -12.03 15.32 -18.39
N ILE A 281 -11.21 16.37 -18.34
CA ILE A 281 -9.99 16.45 -17.51
C ILE A 281 -10.30 16.67 -16.02
N GLU A 282 -11.43 17.33 -15.70
CA GLU A 282 -11.76 17.78 -14.34
C GLU A 282 -12.16 16.63 -13.40
N GLU A 283 -13.01 15.71 -13.85
CA GLU A 283 -13.43 14.54 -13.05
C GLU A 283 -12.25 13.61 -12.72
N ILE A 284 -11.30 13.50 -13.66
CA ILE A 284 -10.07 12.74 -13.46
C ILE A 284 -9.24 13.39 -12.36
N LEU A 285 -8.99 14.70 -12.41
CA LEU A 285 -8.17 15.42 -11.42
C LEU A 285 -8.70 15.32 -9.99
N ALA A 286 -10.02 15.46 -9.79
CA ALA A 286 -10.62 15.39 -8.46
C ALA A 286 -10.51 13.98 -7.85
N ALA A 287 -10.83 12.93 -8.62
CA ALA A 287 -10.67 11.54 -8.16
C ALA A 287 -9.19 11.18 -7.93
N PHE A 288 -8.29 11.74 -8.73
CA PHE A 288 -6.85 11.48 -8.63
C PHE A 288 -6.21 12.04 -7.36
N SER A 289 -6.58 13.27 -6.99
CA SER A 289 -5.99 13.97 -5.85
C SER A 289 -6.29 13.28 -4.51
N SER A 290 -7.54 12.88 -4.29
CA SER A 290 -7.96 12.16 -3.09
C SER A 290 -7.30 10.77 -2.98
N TYR A 291 -7.15 10.07 -4.12
CA TYR A 291 -6.43 8.80 -4.17
C TYR A 291 -4.95 8.96 -3.80
N ILE A 292 -4.23 9.89 -4.42
CA ILE A 292 -2.80 10.10 -4.18
C ILE A 292 -2.56 10.36 -2.69
N PHE A 293 -3.41 11.18 -2.07
CA PHE A 293 -3.29 11.51 -0.66
C PHE A 293 -3.38 10.27 0.24
N ILE A 294 -4.43 9.45 0.07
CA ILE A 294 -4.62 8.22 0.85
C ILE A 294 -3.49 7.23 0.59
N MET A 295 -3.11 7.06 -0.67
CA MET A 295 -2.03 6.17 -1.08
C MET A 295 -0.70 6.54 -0.41
N VAL A 296 -0.32 7.82 -0.42
CA VAL A 296 0.91 8.30 0.23
C VAL A 296 0.89 8.01 1.72
N LEU A 297 -0.23 8.26 2.41
CA LEU A 297 -0.37 7.95 3.84
C LEU A 297 -0.20 6.45 4.12
N CYS A 298 -0.86 5.59 3.35
CA CYS A 298 -0.74 4.14 3.51
C CYS A 298 0.69 3.64 3.25
N ILE A 299 1.34 4.14 2.19
CA ILE A 299 2.74 3.79 1.85
C ILE A 299 3.67 4.16 2.99
N ILE A 300 3.56 5.39 3.53
CA ILE A 300 4.39 5.85 4.64
C ILE A 300 4.17 4.95 5.86
N ALA A 301 2.91 4.65 6.20
CA ALA A 301 2.58 3.79 7.34
C ALA A 301 3.15 2.38 7.19
N PHE A 302 2.97 1.74 6.03
CA PHE A 302 3.46 0.38 5.78
C PHE A 302 4.97 0.29 5.73
N THR A 303 5.62 1.27 5.10
CA THR A 303 7.08 1.36 5.06
C THR A 303 7.65 1.59 6.45
N PHE A 304 6.98 2.41 7.27
CA PHE A 304 7.37 2.64 8.66
C PHE A 304 7.24 1.35 9.49
N ILE A 305 6.14 0.62 9.34
CA ILE A 305 5.96 -0.69 10.02
C ILE A 305 7.09 -1.65 9.67
N TYR A 306 7.47 -1.72 8.39
CA TYR A 306 8.59 -2.56 7.95
C TYR A 306 9.91 -2.18 8.62
N PHE A 307 10.37 -0.93 8.46
CA PHE A 307 11.68 -0.51 8.97
C PHE A 307 11.77 -0.42 10.50
N ASN A 308 10.63 -0.32 11.19
CA ASN A 308 10.61 -0.18 12.66
C ASN A 308 10.42 -1.50 13.41
N PHE A 309 9.77 -2.50 12.80
CA PHE A 309 9.41 -3.75 13.50
C PHE A 309 9.97 -5.01 12.86
N PHE A 310 10.26 -5.00 11.56
CA PHE A 310 10.72 -6.18 10.82
C PHE A 310 12.19 -6.09 10.39
N GLU A 311 12.77 -4.90 10.41
CA GLU A 311 14.18 -4.66 10.13
C GLU A 311 15.00 -4.51 11.40
#